data_AF-A0A2M6Y7S2-F1
#
_entry.id   AF-A0A2M6Y7S2-F1
#
_cell.length_a   1.000
_cell.length_b   1.000
_cell.length_c   1.000
_cell.angle_alpha   90.00
_cell.angle_beta   90.00
_cell.angle_gamma   90.00
#
_symmetry.space_group_name_H-M   'P 1'
#
loop_
_entity.id
_entity.type
_entity.pdbx_description
1 polymer ?
#
loop_
_entity_poly.entity_id
_entity_poly.type
_entity_poly.pdbx_seq_one_letter_code
_entity_poly.pdbx_strand_id
1 'polypeptide(L)' 'MYHPDDLPQLKLLKEELLKSKAKVSTTYRIKPIGKTDYISLHETVIPKLNEAGEIEQILGIIRAV' A
#
# COMPACT_ATOMS: atom_id res chain seq x y z
N MET A 1 8.33 9.42 -4.73
CA MET A 1 9.24 8.31 -4.39
C MET A 1 8.96 7.82 -2.99
N TYR A 2 8.97 6.51 -2.73
CA TYR A 2 8.89 5.97 -1.37
C TYR A 2 10.17 6.25 -0.57
N HIS A 3 10.07 6.39 0.74
CA HIS A 3 11.23 6.45 1.62
C HIS A 3 11.96 5.08 1.64
N PRO A 4 13.30 5.05 1.53
CA PRO A 4 14.06 3.80 1.46
C PRO A 4 13.77 2.83 2.62
N ASP A 5 13.72 3.35 3.85
CA ASP A 5 13.47 2.54 5.05
C ASP A 5 12.09 1.86 5.07
N ASP A 6 11.12 2.38 4.32
CA ASP A 6 9.76 1.83 4.29
C ASP A 6 9.64 0.71 3.23
N LEU A 7 10.60 0.60 2.30
CA LEU A 7 10.56 -0.38 1.21
C LEU A 7 10.49 -1.85 1.67
N PRO A 8 11.25 -2.29 2.69
CA PRO A 8 11.17 -3.67 3.16
C PRO A 8 9.76 -4.03 3.67
N GLN A 9 9.16 -3.14 4.46
CA GLN A 9 7.81 -3.35 4.99
C GLN A 9 6.75 -3.35 3.87
N LEU A 10 6.85 -2.44 2.90
CA LEU A 10 5.93 -2.38 1.77
C LEU A 10 5.98 -3.65 0.90
N LYS A 11 7.16 -4.28 0.76
CA LYS A 11 7.29 -5.57 0.09
C LYS A 11 6.56 -6.69 0.86
N LEU A 12 6.74 -6.75 2.18
CA LEU A 12 6.08 -7.74 3.02
C LEU A 12 4.56 -7.59 2.97
N LEU A 13 4.04 -6.36 3.01
CA LEU A 13 2.61 -6.08 2.88
C LEU A 13 2.04 -6.49 1.52
N LYS A 14 2.81 -6.30 0.44
CA LYS A 14 2.42 -6.79 -0.88
C LYS A 14 2.30 -8.31 -0.89
N GLU A 15 3.29 -9.01 -0.32
CA GLU A 15 3.26 -10.48 -0.23
C GLU A 15 2.10 -10.96 0.63
N GLU A 16 1.83 -10.28 1.75
CA GLU A 16 0.69 -10.54 2.62
C GLU A 16 -0.64 -10.34 1.88
N LEU A 17 -0.80 -9.24 1.13
CA LEU A 17 -2.00 -8.98 0.33
C LEU A 17 -2.23 -10.08 -0.70
N LEU A 18 -1.19 -10.51 -1.42
CA LEU A 18 -1.30 -11.56 -2.45
C LEU A 18 -1.59 -12.94 -1.84
N LYS A 19 -1.01 -13.24 -0.68
CA LYS A 19 -1.19 -14.53 0.01
C LYS A 19 -2.53 -14.63 0.73
N SER A 20 -2.87 -13.61 1.51
CA SER A 20 -4.09 -13.59 2.31
C SER A 20 -5.32 -13.22 1.51
N LYS A 21 -5.15 -12.45 0.43
CA LYS A 21 -6.23 -11.83 -0.35
C LYS A 21 -7.18 -11.01 0.54
N ALA A 22 -6.68 -10.54 1.69
CA ALA A 22 -7.41 -9.77 2.68
C ALA A 22 -7.00 -8.30 2.65
N LYS A 23 -7.77 -7.45 3.34
CA LYS A 23 -7.43 -6.03 3.50
C LYS A 23 -6.12 -5.88 4.27
N VAL A 24 -5.27 -4.96 3.82
CA VAL A 24 -4.04 -4.57 4.54
C VAL A 24 -3.99 -3.06 4.71
N SER A 25 -3.39 -2.60 5.80
CA SER A 25 -3.22 -1.17 6.08
C SER A 25 -1.80 -0.87 6.50
N THR A 26 -1.28 0.27 6.10
CA THR A 26 0.10 0.67 6.42
C THR A 26 0.26 2.18 6.43
N THR A 27 1.30 2.63 7.11
CA THR A 27 1.76 4.02 7.04
C THR A 27 3.14 4.03 6.44
N TYR A 28 3.35 4.86 5.41
CA TYR A 28 4.64 5.02 4.74
C TYR A 28 4.87 6.47 4.34
N ARG A 29 6.12 6.79 4.05
CA ARG A 29 6.54 8.11 3.63
C ARG A 29 6.74 8.16 2.13
N ILE A 30 6.21 9.21 1.51
CA ILE A 30 6.52 9.55 0.11
C ILE A 30 7.17 10.92 0.02
N LYS A 31 8.08 11.07 -0.92
CA LYS A 31 8.56 12.36 -1.41
C LYS A 31 7.75 12.75 -2.66
N PRO A 32 6.84 13.73 -2.56
CA PRO A 32 6.08 14.23 -3.71
C PRO A 32 6.99 14.84 -4.77
N ILE A 33 6.52 14.85 -6.02
CA ILE A 33 7.24 15.50 -7.11
C ILE A 33 7.35 17.00 -6.81
N GLY A 34 8.56 17.55 -6.93
CA GLY A 34 8.83 18.97 -6.67
C GLY A 34 8.90 19.36 -5.19
N LYS A 35 8.89 18.41 -4.26
CA LYS A 35 9.08 18.66 -2.82
C LYS A 35 10.38 18.04 -2.33
N THR A 36 11.03 18.70 -1.38
CA THR A 36 12.25 18.21 -0.71
C THR A 36 11.93 17.18 0.37
N ASP A 37 10.82 17.42 1.06
CA ASP A 37 10.46 16.70 2.29
C ASP A 37 9.55 15.52 2.01
N TYR A 38 9.61 14.56 2.93
CA TYR A 38 8.69 13.44 2.94
C TYR A 38 7.38 13.83 3.63
N ILE A 39 6.28 13.30 3.13
CA ILE A 39 4.98 13.32 3.80
C ILE A 39 4.61 11.90 4.21
N SER A 40 3.96 11.77 5.36
CA SER A 40 3.43 10.50 5.85
C SER A 40 2.03 10.27 5.30
N LEU A 41 1.80 9.07 4.78
CA LEU A 41 0.53 8.63 4.25
C LEU A 41 0.11 7.35 4.97
N HIS A 42 -1.14 7.29 5.38
CA HIS A 42 -1.80 6.06 5.77
C HIS A 42 -2.61 5.53 4.61
N GLU A 43 -2.31 4.32 4.16
CA GLU A 43 -3.02 3.65 3.08
C GLU A 43 -3.72 2.39 3.60
N THR A 44 -4.95 2.18 3.16
CA THR A 44 -5.66 0.90 3.30
C THR A 44 -5.97 0.36 1.91
N VAL A 45 -5.56 -0.88 1.68
CA VAL A 45 -5.68 -1.59 0.42
C VAL A 45 -6.71 -2.70 0.57
N ILE A 46 -7.74 -2.69 -0.28
CA ILE A 46 -8.86 -3.62 -0.23
C ILE A 46 -8.91 -4.36 -1.58
N PRO A 47 -8.58 -5.67 -1.61
CA PRO A 47 -8.69 -6.46 -2.84
C PRO A 47 -10.15 -6.83 -3.12
N LYS A 48 -10.54 -6.79 -4.40
CA LYS A 48 -11.78 -7.40 -4.91
C LYS A 48 -11.41 -8.70 -5.62
N LEU A 49 -12.05 -9.78 -5.24
CA LEU A 49 -11.82 -11.11 -5.81
C LEU A 49 -12.85 -11.43 -6.90
N ASN A 50 -12.43 -12.16 -7.93
CA ASN A 50 -13.34 -12.77 -8.90
C ASN A 50 -13.91 -14.10 -8.39
N GLU A 51 -14.74 -14.76 -9.20
CA GLU A 51 -15.35 -16.05 -8.86
C GLU A 51 -14.32 -17.18 -8.64
N ALA A 52 -13.14 -17.10 -9.26
CA ALA A 52 -12.04 -18.04 -9.05
C ALA A 52 -11.24 -17.74 -7.76
N GLY A 53 -11.62 -16.70 -7.01
CA GLY A 53 -10.93 -16.24 -5.82
C GLY A 53 -9.63 -15.50 -6.11
N GLU A 54 -9.36 -15.10 -7.35
CA GLU A 54 -8.19 -14.31 -7.74
C GLU A 54 -8.45 -12.81 -7.63
N ILE A 55 -7.40 -12.04 -7.35
CA ILE A 55 -7.51 -10.58 -7.25
C ILE A 55 -7.81 -10.01 -8.64
N GLU A 56 -9.02 -9.47 -8.80
CA GLU A 56 -9.45 -8.80 -10.03
C GLU A 56 -9.13 -7.30 -9.99
N GLN A 57 -9.30 -6.68 -8.82
CA GLN A 57 -9.08 -5.25 -8.63
C GLN A 57 -8.55 -4.95 -7.23
N ILE A 58 -7.93 -3.78 -7.08
CA ILE A 58 -7.46 -3.26 -5.80
C ILE A 58 -8.02 -1.85 -5.61
N LEU A 59 -8.65 -1.60 -4.47
CA LEU A 59 -9.05 -0.26 -4.04
C LEU A 59 -8.08 0.24 -2.96
N GLY A 60 -7.37 1.33 -3.25
CA GLY A 60 -6.52 2.03 -2.29
C GLY A 60 -7.22 3.26 -1.71
N ILE A 61 -7.26 3.38 -0.39
CA ILE A 61 -7.74 4.57 0.33
C ILE A 61 -6.55 5.20 1.05
N ILE A 62 -6.16 6.39 0.64
CA ILE A 62 -4.96 7.10 1.13
C ILE A 62 -5.37 8.34 1.91
N ARG A 63 -4.76 8.57 3.06
CA ARG A 63 -4.94 9.76 3.91
C ARG A 63 -3.58 10.29 4.36
N ALA A 64 -3.42 11.62 4.38
CA ALA A 64 -2.26 12.23 5.02
C ALA A 64 -2.37 12.09 6.55
N VAL A 65 -1.25 11.85 7.22
CA VAL A 65 -1.12 11.69 8.67
C VAL A 65 0.06 12.50 9.22
#